data_AF-A0A2X3H0R8-F1
#
_entry.id   AF-A0A2X3H0R8-F1
#
_cell.length_a   1.000
_cell.length_b   1.000
_cell.length_c   1.000
_cell.angle_alpha   90.00
_cell.angle_beta   90.00
_cell.angle_gamma   90.00
#
_symmetry.space_group_name_H-M   'P 1'
#
loop_
_entity.id
_entity.type
_entity.pdbx_description
1 polymer ?
#
loop_
_entity_poly.entity_id
_entity_poly.type
_entity_poly.pdbx_seq_one_letter_code
_entity_poly.pdbx_strand_id
1 'polypeptide(L)'
;MIARIWSGESPLWRLLLPLSWLYGLVSGVIRLSYQLGWQKAWRAPVPVVVVGNLTAGGNGKTPVVIWLVEQLQQRGIRVGVVSRGYGGKAERYPLVLDDRTSTGAGG
;
A
#
# COMPACT_ATOMS: atom_id res chain seq x y z
N MET A 1 -18.53 10.27 10.30
CA MET A 1 -18.56 9.44 11.53
C MET A 1 -17.27 8.62 11.71
N ILE A 2 -16.89 7.75 10.77
CA ILE A 2 -15.67 6.91 10.85
C ILE A 2 -14.38 7.75 10.98
N ALA A 3 -14.24 8.82 10.20
CA ALA A 3 -13.06 9.70 10.27
C ALA A 3 -12.85 10.35 11.65
N ARG A 4 -13.94 10.65 12.39
CA ARG A 4 -13.90 11.22 13.75
C ARG A 4 -13.48 10.21 14.82
N ILE A 5 -13.84 8.94 14.63
CA ILE A 5 -13.39 7.84 15.50
C ILE A 5 -11.90 7.58 15.23
N TRP A 6 -11.49 7.63 13.96
CA TRP A 6 -10.09 7.47 13.54
C TRP A 6 -9.18 8.63 14.01
N SER A 7 -9.66 9.87 14.03
CA SER A 7 -8.90 11.04 14.52
C SER A 7 -8.87 11.18 16.05
N GLY A 8 -9.54 10.29 16.79
CA GLY A 8 -9.59 10.32 18.26
C GLY A 8 -10.58 11.32 18.85
N GLU A 9 -11.40 11.99 18.04
CA GLU A 9 -12.37 13.01 18.47
C GLU A 9 -13.64 12.43 19.11
N SER A 10 -13.78 11.10 19.20
CA SER A 10 -14.92 10.43 19.83
C SER A 10 -14.48 9.34 20.79
N PRO A 11 -14.96 9.31 22.05
CA PRO A 11 -14.56 8.29 23.04
C PRO A 11 -14.95 6.85 22.66
N LEU A 12 -15.73 6.66 21.60
CA LEU A 12 -16.06 5.36 21.02
C LEU A 12 -14.82 4.57 20.53
N TRP A 13 -13.69 5.24 20.28
CA TRP A 13 -12.44 4.54 19.96
C TRP A 13 -11.99 3.58 21.07
N ARG A 14 -12.36 3.83 22.33
CA ARG A 14 -12.03 2.97 23.47
C ARG A 14 -12.68 1.58 23.36
N LEU A 15 -13.85 1.47 22.74
CA LEU A 15 -14.49 0.17 22.49
C LEU A 15 -13.73 -0.65 21.45
N LEU A 16 -12.96 0.02 20.56
CA LEU A 16 -12.12 -0.63 19.55
C LEU A 16 -10.71 -0.96 20.06
N LEU A 17 -10.36 -0.58 21.29
CA LEU A 17 -9.07 -0.90 21.91
C LEU A 17 -8.74 -2.40 21.95
N PRO A 18 -9.62 -3.30 22.44
CA PRO A 18 -9.31 -4.73 22.45
C PRO A 18 -9.06 -5.27 21.04
N LEU A 19 -9.82 -4.77 20.05
CA LEU A 19 -9.62 -5.13 18.65
C LEU A 19 -8.30 -4.58 18.09
N SER A 20 -7.90 -3.38 18.52
CA SER A 20 -6.64 -2.75 18.15
C SER A 20 -5.43 -3.50 18.73
N TRP A 21 -5.54 -3.97 19.97
CA TRP A 21 -4.52 -4.83 20.59
C TRP A 21 -4.39 -6.15 19.85
N LEU A 22 -5.50 -6.80 19.51
CA LEU A 22 -5.50 -8.03 18.71
C LEU A 22 -4.86 -7.80 17.34
N TYR A 23 -5.24 -6.72 16.65
CA TYR A 23 -4.65 -6.35 15.37
C TYR A 23 -3.14 -6.10 15.48
N GLY A 24 -2.71 -5.40 16.54
CA GLY A 24 -1.30 -5.15 16.84
C GLY A 24 -0.51 -6.43 17.09
N LEU A 25 -1.07 -7.37 17.87
CA LEU A 25 -0.46 -8.67 18.13
C LEU A 25 -0.29 -9.46 16.84
N VAL A 26 -1.35 -9.60 16.03
CA VAL A 26 -1.30 -10.33 14.76
C VAL A 26 -0.30 -9.69 13.79
N SER A 27 -0.33 -8.36 13.65
CA SER A 27 0.61 -7.62 12.79
C SER A 27 2.06 -7.77 13.28
N GLY A 28 2.26 -7.78 14.59
CA GLY A 28 3.57 -8.01 15.22
C GLY A 28 4.12 -9.40 14.93
N VAL A 29 3.29 -10.44 15.07
CA VAL A 29 3.65 -11.83 14.75
C VAL A 29 4.00 -11.97 13.27
N ILE A 30 3.21 -11.38 12.37
CA ILE A 30 3.51 -11.38 10.93
C ILE A 30 4.87 -10.73 10.69
N ARG A 31 5.12 -9.54 11.23
CA ARG A 31 6.41 -8.84 11.08
C ARG A 31 7.58 -9.68 11.60
N LEU A 32 7.44 -10.27 12.78
CA LEU A 32 8.46 -11.14 13.38
C LEU A 32 8.74 -12.35 12.49
N SER A 33 7.70 -12.96 11.91
CA SER A 33 7.87 -14.12 11.02
C SER A 33 8.72 -13.80 9.77
N TYR A 34 8.64 -12.58 9.23
CA TYR A 34 9.51 -12.13 8.15
C TYR A 34 10.94 -11.81 8.64
N GLN A 35 11.07 -11.17 9.80
CA GLN A 35 12.38 -10.84 10.39
C GLN A 35 13.20 -12.07 10.77
N LEU A 36 12.52 -13.11 11.29
CA LEU A 36 13.12 -14.39 11.65
C LEU A 36 13.32 -15.32 10.45
N GLY A 37 12.90 -14.91 9.24
CA GLY A 37 13.05 -15.70 8.01
C GLY A 37 12.12 -16.90 7.90
N TRP A 38 11.08 -17.00 8.74
CA TRP A 38 10.06 -18.05 8.65
C TRP A 38 9.20 -17.92 7.40
N GLN A 39 8.98 -16.68 6.95
CA GLN A 39 8.30 -16.38 5.69
C GLN A 39 9.30 -16.07 4.57
N LYS A 40 9.06 -16.62 3.38
CA LYS A 40 9.87 -16.34 2.20
C LYS A 40 9.57 -14.94 1.67
N ALA A 41 10.57 -14.06 1.66
CA ALA A 41 10.51 -12.79 0.95
C ALA A 41 11.09 -12.94 -0.46
N TRP A 42 10.30 -12.60 -1.48
CA TRP A 42 10.80 -12.54 -2.85
C TRP A 42 11.71 -11.32 -3.02
N ARG A 43 12.87 -11.52 -3.64
CA ARG A 43 13.82 -10.45 -3.96
C ARG A 43 13.79 -10.21 -5.47
N ALA A 44 13.47 -8.98 -5.85
CA ALA A 44 13.51 -8.58 -7.24
C ALA A 44 14.97 -8.54 -7.75
N PRO A 45 15.21 -8.87 -9.03
CA PRO A 45 16.53 -8.71 -9.66
C PRO A 45 16.89 -7.24 -9.94
N VAL A 46 15.98 -6.30 -9.66
CA VAL A 46 16.14 -4.85 -9.89
C VAL A 46 15.92 -4.09 -8.58
N PRO A 47 16.44 -2.85 -8.45
CA PRO A 47 16.14 -2.00 -7.30
C PRO A 47 14.64 -1.73 -7.17
N VAL A 48 14.09 -1.90 -5.96
CA VAL A 48 12.67 -1.67 -5.66
C VAL A 48 12.54 -0.60 -4.59
N VAL A 49 11.74 0.43 -4.87
CA VAL A 49 11.37 1.47 -3.91
C VAL A 49 9.90 1.28 -3.55
N VAL A 50 9.61 1.12 -2.26
CA VAL A 50 8.24 0.95 -1.76
C VAL A 50 7.75 2.28 -1.16
N VAL A 51 6.73 2.88 -1.77
CA VAL A 51 6.09 4.11 -1.26
C VAL A 51 4.83 3.74 -0.47
N GLY A 52 4.95 3.79 0.85
CA GLY A 52 3.91 3.39 1.80
C GLY A 52 3.42 4.53 2.69
N ASN A 53 2.47 4.22 3.59
CA ASN A 53 2.05 5.08 4.68
C ASN A 53 1.58 4.19 5.84
N LEU A 54 1.67 4.72 7.05
CA LEU A 54 1.29 4.04 8.29
C LEU A 54 -0.20 4.16 8.61
N THR A 55 -0.87 5.18 8.09
CA THR A 55 -2.30 5.44 8.35
C THR A 55 -3.17 5.15 7.13
N ALA A 56 -4.42 4.76 7.37
CA ALA A 56 -5.45 4.68 6.34
C ALA A 56 -5.87 6.10 5.89
N GLY A 57 -6.25 6.25 4.62
CA GLY A 57 -6.70 7.52 4.04
C GLY A 57 -5.76 8.09 2.97
N GLY A 58 -6.17 9.22 2.38
CA GLY A 58 -5.46 9.94 1.33
C GLY A 58 -4.24 10.70 1.85
N ASN A 59 -3.15 9.98 2.13
CA ASN A 59 -1.93 10.54 2.71
C ASN A 59 -0.87 10.91 1.66
N GLY A 60 -1.30 11.39 0.49
CA GLY A 60 -0.39 11.94 -0.53
C GLY A 60 0.55 10.94 -1.21
N LYS A 61 0.36 9.62 -1.05
CA LYS A 61 1.21 8.60 -1.70
C LYS A 61 1.30 8.79 -3.21
N THR A 62 0.17 9.03 -3.87
CA THR A 62 0.10 9.16 -5.33
C THR A 62 0.92 10.37 -5.82
N PRO A 63 0.75 11.59 -5.27
CA PRO A 63 1.65 12.71 -5.57
C PRO A 63 3.14 12.39 -5.35
N VAL A 64 3.49 11.71 -4.24
CA VAL A 64 4.89 11.34 -3.95
C VAL A 64 5.44 10.35 -4.98
N VAL A 65 4.65 9.37 -5.40
CA VAL A 65 5.04 8.41 -6.45
C VAL A 65 5.26 9.13 -7.77
N ILE A 66 4.35 10.01 -8.17
CA ILE A 66 4.47 10.79 -9.41
C ILE A 66 5.76 11.62 -9.39
N TRP A 67 5.97 12.38 -8.32
CA TRP A 67 7.19 13.18 -8.15
C TRP A 67 8.45 12.31 -8.22
N LEU A 68 8.47 11.17 -7.52
CA LEU A 68 9.63 10.28 -7.52
C LEU A 68 9.94 9.71 -8.92
N VAL A 69 8.90 9.31 -9.66
CA VAL A 69 9.03 8.81 -11.03
C VAL A 69 9.61 9.90 -11.93
N GLU A 70 9.08 11.12 -11.88
CA GLU A 70 9.58 12.25 -12.67
C GLU A 70 11.04 12.55 -12.36
N GLN A 71 11.43 12.58 -11.08
CA GLN A 71 12.82 12.84 -10.68
C GLN A 71 13.79 11.75 -11.16
N LEU A 72 13.37 10.48 -11.17
CA LEU A 72 14.19 9.38 -11.67
C LEU A 72 14.28 9.40 -13.20
N GLN A 73 13.19 9.72 -13.88
CA GLN A 73 13.16 9.87 -15.34
C GLN A 73 14.04 11.02 -15.82
N GLN A 74 14.06 12.16 -15.10
CA GLN A 74 14.97 13.29 -15.37
C GLN A 74 16.45 12.89 -15.28
N ARG A 75 16.77 11.84 -14.51
CA ARG A 75 18.12 11.25 -14.42
C ARG A 75 18.38 10.15 -15.45
N GLY A 76 17.47 9.93 -16.40
CA GLY A 76 17.57 8.91 -17.44
C GLY A 76 17.26 7.49 -16.98
N ILE A 77 16.67 7.31 -15.79
CA ILE A 77 16.33 5.99 -15.24
C ILE A 77 14.96 5.55 -15.76
N ARG A 78 14.87 4.33 -16.30
CA ARG A 78 13.60 3.72 -16.69
C ARG A 78 12.91 3.17 -15.44
N VAL A 79 11.72 3.69 -15.13
CA VAL A 79 10.96 3.34 -13.93
C VAL A 79 9.68 2.60 -14.31
N GLY A 80 9.39 1.51 -13.60
CA GLY A 80 8.08 0.85 -13.63
C GLY A 80 7.34 1.09 -12.31
N VAL A 81 6.03 1.34 -12.39
CA VAL A 81 5.18 1.53 -11.20
C VAL A 81 4.27 0.31 -11.07
N VAL A 82 4.28 -0.34 -9.91
CA VAL A 82 3.38 -1.44 -9.58
C VAL A 82 2.38 -0.94 -8.55
N SER A 83 1.09 -1.00 -8.88
CA SER A 83 0.00 -0.67 -7.98
C SER A 83 -0.75 -1.94 -7.56
N ARG A 84 -1.56 -1.84 -6.50
CA ARG A 84 -2.42 -2.95 -6.05
C ARG A 84 -3.67 -3.13 -6.92
N GLY A 85 -4.06 -2.13 -7.72
CA GLY A 85 -5.34 -2.12 -8.45
C GLY A 85 -6.56 -2.14 -7.52
N TYR A 86 -6.52 -1.41 -6.40
CA TYR A 86 -7.60 -1.42 -5.41
C TYR A 86 -8.90 -0.91 -6.01
N GLY A 87 -9.94 -1.76 -6.04
CA GLY A 87 -11.22 -1.46 -6.69
C GLY A 87 -11.33 -1.95 -8.14
N GLY A 88 -10.21 -2.30 -8.76
CA GLY A 88 -10.16 -2.88 -10.10
C GLY A 88 -10.68 -4.31 -10.14
N LYS A 89 -11.35 -4.67 -11.23
CA LYS A 89 -11.94 -6.00 -11.46
C LYS A 89 -11.41 -6.60 -12.76
N ALA A 90 -10.10 -6.71 -12.87
CA ALA A 90 -9.48 -7.37 -14.02
C ALA A 90 -9.78 -8.88 -13.99
N GLU A 91 -10.04 -9.47 -15.17
CA GLU A 91 -10.26 -10.91 -15.28
C GLU A 91 -8.99 -11.72 -14.98
N ARG A 92 -7.81 -11.14 -15.23
CA ARG A 92 -6.52 -11.79 -15.04
C ARG A 92 -5.47 -10.83 -14.47
N TYR A 93 -4.69 -11.32 -13.52
CA TYR A 93 -3.56 -10.62 -12.91
C TYR A 93 -2.25 -11.38 -13.15
N PRO A 94 -1.09 -10.69 -13.24
CA PRO A 94 -0.92 -9.24 -13.21
C PRO A 94 -1.45 -8.57 -14.50
N LEU A 95 -2.10 -7.41 -14.35
CA LEU A 95 -2.59 -6.60 -15.47
C LEU A 95 -1.57 -5.51 -15.78
N VAL A 96 -1.11 -5.46 -17.04
CA VAL A 96 -0.33 -4.33 -17.55
C VAL A 96 -1.33 -3.29 -18.05
N LEU A 97 -1.26 -2.09 -17.48
CA LEU A 97 -2.12 -0.99 -17.88
C LEU A 97 -1.61 -0.37 -19.19
N ASP A 98 -2.53 -0.13 -20.10
CA ASP A 98 -2.34 0.60 -21.35
C ASP A 98 -3.51 1.56 -21.60
N ASP A 99 -3.45 2.33 -22.68
CA ASP A 99 -4.49 3.31 -23.04
C ASP A 99 -5.86 2.67 -23.37
N ARG A 100 -5.91 1.35 -23.53
CA ARG A 100 -7.14 0.58 -23.81
C ARG A 100 -7.74 -0.03 -22.57
N THR A 101 -7.03 0.03 -21.45
CA THR A 101 -7.47 -0.56 -20.19
C THR A 101 -8.57 0.30 -19.59
N SER A 102 -9.75 -0.28 -19.39
CA SER A 102 -10.87 0.44 -18.79
C SER A 102 -10.60 0.76 -17.32
N THR A 103 -11.15 1.87 -16.83
CA THR A 103 -11.04 2.29 -15.42
C THR A 103 -11.55 1.21 -14.46
N GLY A 104 -12.63 0.51 -14.82
CA GLY A 104 -13.17 -0.59 -14.01
C GLY A 104 -12.23 -1.81 -13.91
N ALA A 105 -11.39 -2.05 -14.92
CA ALA A 105 -10.39 -3.11 -14.88
C ALA A 105 -9.13 -2.70 -14.10
N GLY A 106 -8.67 -1.45 -14.28
CA GLY A 106 -7.45 -0.93 -13.67
C GLY A 106 -7.55 -0.57 -12.19
N GLY A 107 -8.77 -0.19 -11.74
CA GLY A 107 -9.03 0.29 -10.38
C GLY A 107 -8.79 1.79 -10.22
#